data_AF-A0A9E3GPN3-F1
#
_entry.id   AF-A0A9E3GPN3-F1
#
_cell.length_a   1.000
_cell.length_b   1.000
_cell.length_c   1.000
_cell.angle_alpha   90.00
_cell.angle_beta   90.00
_cell.angle_gamma   90.00
#
_symmetry.space_group_name_H-M   'P 1'
#
loop_
_entity.id
_entity.type
_entity.pdbx_description
1 polymer ?
#
loop_
_entity_poly.entity_id
_entity_poly.type
_entity_poly.pdbx_seq_one_letter_code
_entity_poly.pdbx_strand_id
1 'polypeptide(L)'
;MPTSRVEIVEANLDRLLSELAAGPATLGDDDPVRDGSSLTARRARELFADQVRSRALDVTARRLKADGRGYYTISSAGHEANATVGALTRPTDPAFLHYRSGGLVLARARQVPTVDAVADTVRSLVVSAQEPISRGRHKVWGSRELWIPPQTSTIGSHPPKAVGAAVALTRADRVARDVPLPADSIVVCSFGDAS
;
A
#
# COMPACT_ATOMS: atom_id res chain seq x y z
N MET A 1 -14.21 22.42 -20.69
CA MET A 1 -14.78 21.35 -19.83
C MET A 1 -14.49 21.72 -18.38
N PRO A 2 -15.35 21.39 -17.40
CA PRO A 2 -15.01 21.59 -16.00
C PRO A 2 -13.81 20.70 -15.63
N THR A 3 -12.72 21.31 -15.15
CA THR A 3 -11.52 20.59 -14.72
C THR A 3 -11.84 19.73 -13.50
N SER A 4 -11.55 18.44 -13.57
CA SER A 4 -11.77 17.52 -12.46
C SER A 4 -10.80 17.81 -11.31
N ARG A 5 -11.17 17.45 -10.07
CA ARG A 5 -10.23 17.54 -8.92
C ARG A 5 -8.95 16.72 -9.13
N VAL A 6 -8.99 15.67 -9.98
CA VAL A 6 -7.79 14.88 -10.30
C VAL A 6 -6.82 15.72 -11.11
N GLU A 7 -7.30 16.30 -12.21
CA GLU A 7 -6.51 17.14 -13.11
C GLU A 7 -5.93 18.35 -12.38
N ILE A 8 -6.70 18.98 -11.47
CA ILE A 8 -6.19 20.10 -10.65
C ILE A 8 -5.02 19.64 -9.76
N VAL A 9 -5.12 18.47 -9.13
CA VAL A 9 -4.06 17.96 -8.24
C VAL A 9 -2.83 17.54 -9.03
N GLU A 10 -3.00 16.89 -10.19
CA GLU A 10 -1.89 16.53 -11.09
C GLU A 10 -1.18 17.78 -11.62
N ALA A 11 -1.93 18.77 -12.12
CA ALA A 11 -1.35 20.04 -12.59
C ALA A 11 -0.63 20.81 -11.48
N ASN A 12 -1.12 20.76 -10.23
CA ASN A 12 -0.44 21.35 -9.09
C ASN A 12 0.87 20.63 -8.76
N LEU A 13 0.91 19.29 -8.87
CA LEU A 13 2.14 18.54 -8.69
C LEU A 13 3.14 18.85 -9.81
N ASP A 14 2.70 18.86 -11.07
CA ASP A 14 3.56 19.18 -12.21
C ASP A 14 4.17 20.58 -12.08
N ARG A 15 3.36 21.57 -11.70
CA ARG A 15 3.82 22.93 -11.43
C ARG A 15 4.80 22.99 -10.26
N LEU A 16 4.53 22.29 -9.16
CA LEU A 16 5.46 22.23 -8.03
C LEU A 16 6.81 21.63 -8.46
N LEU A 17 6.79 20.57 -9.27
CA LEU A 17 7.99 19.91 -9.77
C LEU A 17 8.76 20.77 -10.78
N SER A 18 8.09 21.57 -11.60
CA SER A 18 8.77 22.47 -12.56
C SER A 18 9.35 23.73 -11.89
N GLU A 19 8.76 24.18 -10.79
CA GLU A 19 9.22 25.33 -9.99
C GLU A 19 10.26 24.94 -8.93
N LEU A 20 10.48 23.64 -8.70
CA LEU A 20 11.41 23.13 -7.69
C LEU A 20 12.86 23.51 -8.04
N ALA A 21 13.43 24.42 -7.26
CA ALA A 21 14.85 24.76 -7.35
C ALA A 21 15.72 23.58 -6.91
N ALA A 22 16.80 23.32 -7.64
CA ALA A 22 17.79 22.33 -7.24
C ALA A 22 18.38 22.69 -5.86
N GLY A 23 18.57 21.68 -5.03
CA GLY A 23 19.30 21.83 -3.77
C GLY A 23 20.77 22.22 -4.02
N PRO A 24 21.47 22.70 -2.98
CA PRO A 24 22.85 23.17 -3.10
C PRO A 24 23.84 22.06 -3.52
N ALA A 25 23.48 20.79 -3.29
CA ALA A 25 24.23 19.63 -3.71
C ALA A 25 23.30 18.46 -4.03
N THR A 26 23.74 17.58 -4.93
CA THR A 26 23.09 16.29 -5.17
C THR A 26 23.53 15.30 -4.10
N LEU A 27 22.57 14.67 -3.43
CA LEU A 27 22.81 13.61 -2.46
C LEU A 27 23.12 12.29 -3.16
N GLY A 28 24.14 11.57 -2.69
CA GLY A 28 24.36 10.18 -3.00
C GLY A 28 23.26 9.28 -2.42
N ASP A 29 23.14 8.07 -2.94
CA ASP A 29 22.05 7.14 -2.59
C ASP A 29 21.92 6.86 -1.08
N ASP A 30 23.05 6.71 -0.41
CA ASP A 30 23.14 6.36 1.00
C ASP A 30 23.29 7.59 1.92
N ASP A 31 23.37 8.79 1.33
CA ASP A 31 23.41 10.04 2.09
C ASP A 31 22.06 10.31 2.75
N PRO A 32 22.05 10.80 4.00
CA PRO A 32 20.81 11.17 4.68
C PRO A 32 20.17 12.39 4.00
N VAL A 33 18.84 12.43 3.92
CA VAL A 33 18.12 13.56 3.31
C VAL A 33 18.26 14.86 4.11
N ARG A 34 18.61 14.76 5.40
CA ARG A 34 18.89 15.86 6.33
C ARG A 34 19.86 15.35 7.40
N ASP A 35 20.68 16.24 7.94
CA ASP A 35 21.59 15.91 9.05
C ASP A 35 20.82 15.28 10.22
N GLY A 36 21.37 14.17 10.75
CA GLY A 36 20.75 13.41 11.85
C GLY A 36 19.57 12.51 11.44
N SER A 37 19.16 12.47 10.17
CA SER A 37 18.13 11.56 9.69
C SER A 37 18.69 10.18 9.31
N SER A 38 17.92 9.12 9.56
CA SER A 38 18.20 7.77 9.03
C SER A 38 17.57 7.52 7.64
N LEU A 39 16.80 8.48 7.12
CA LEU A 39 16.19 8.38 5.80
C LEU A 39 17.22 8.77 4.73
N THR A 40 17.64 7.81 3.93
CA THR A 40 18.60 8.04 2.84
C THR A 40 17.90 8.54 1.58
N ALA A 41 18.64 9.18 0.67
CA ALA A 41 18.12 9.66 -0.61
C ALA A 41 17.51 8.54 -1.47
N ARG A 42 18.10 7.32 -1.47
CA ARG A 42 17.52 6.13 -2.12
C ARG A 42 16.15 5.80 -1.55
N ARG A 43 16.06 5.65 -0.23
CA ARG A 43 14.79 5.31 0.46
C ARG A 43 13.73 6.40 0.27
N ALA A 44 14.11 7.67 0.24
CA ALA A 44 13.19 8.77 -0.01
C ALA A 44 12.58 8.71 -1.42
N ARG A 45 13.40 8.45 -2.45
CA ARG A 45 12.91 8.26 -3.84
C ARG A 45 12.00 7.04 -3.97
N GLU A 46 12.36 5.96 -3.31
CA GLU A 46 11.56 4.74 -3.22
C GLU A 46 10.17 5.01 -2.63
N LEU A 47 10.11 5.63 -1.45
CA LEU A 47 8.84 6.01 -0.80
C LEU A 47 8.02 6.94 -1.70
N PHE A 48 8.66 7.96 -2.30
CA PHE A 48 7.98 8.86 -3.22
C PHE A 48 7.41 8.12 -4.43
N ALA A 49 8.15 7.18 -5.00
CA ALA A 49 7.67 6.36 -6.12
C ALA A 49 6.43 5.52 -5.72
N ASP A 50 6.37 4.96 -4.52
CA ASP A 50 5.18 4.22 -4.06
C ASP A 50 3.98 5.14 -3.83
N GLN A 51 4.21 6.33 -3.27
CA GLN A 51 3.19 7.34 -3.09
C GLN A 51 2.57 7.75 -4.43
N VAL A 52 3.42 8.06 -5.42
CA VAL A 52 3.00 8.41 -6.78
C VAL A 52 2.29 7.25 -7.46
N ARG A 53 2.79 6.00 -7.34
CA ARG A 53 2.12 4.81 -7.88
C ARG A 53 0.76 4.57 -7.25
N SER A 54 0.62 4.76 -5.94
CA SER A 54 -0.68 4.65 -5.25
C SER A 54 -1.67 5.66 -5.83
N ARG A 55 -1.21 6.89 -6.04
CA ARG A 55 -2.03 7.94 -6.64
C ARG A 55 -2.38 7.62 -8.10
N ALA A 56 -1.43 7.16 -8.89
CA ALA A 56 -1.65 6.78 -10.28
C ALA A 56 -2.65 5.64 -10.42
N LEU A 57 -2.62 4.65 -9.52
CA LEU A 57 -3.63 3.57 -9.48
C LEU A 57 -5.03 4.12 -9.20
N ASP A 58 -5.19 5.09 -8.30
CA ASP A 58 -6.49 5.73 -8.05
C ASP A 58 -7.02 6.48 -9.28
N VAL A 59 -6.14 7.16 -10.02
CA VAL A 59 -6.49 7.86 -11.26
C VAL A 59 -6.87 6.86 -12.34
N THR A 60 -6.08 5.82 -12.53
CA THR A 60 -6.38 4.71 -13.46
C THR A 60 -7.71 4.05 -13.11
N ALA A 61 -8.00 3.83 -11.83
CA ALA A 61 -9.27 3.25 -11.41
C ALA A 61 -10.47 4.13 -11.80
N ARG A 62 -10.34 5.46 -11.71
CA ARG A 62 -11.38 6.41 -12.15
C ARG A 62 -11.55 6.41 -13.67
N ARG A 63 -10.44 6.39 -14.42
CA ARG A 63 -10.46 6.30 -15.90
C ARG A 63 -11.11 4.99 -16.36
N LEU A 64 -10.68 3.85 -15.82
CA LEU A 64 -11.28 2.54 -16.10
C LEU A 64 -12.79 2.52 -15.80
N LYS A 65 -13.22 3.15 -14.70
CA LYS A 65 -14.65 3.26 -14.38
C LYS A 65 -15.41 4.12 -15.39
N ALA A 66 -14.83 5.26 -15.80
CA ALA A 66 -15.43 6.12 -16.82
C ALA A 66 -15.56 5.41 -18.18
N ASP A 67 -14.58 4.56 -18.51
CA ASP A 67 -14.56 3.75 -19.74
C ASP A 67 -15.46 2.49 -19.64
N GLY A 68 -16.13 2.24 -18.51
CA GLY A 68 -16.94 1.04 -18.30
C GLY A 68 -16.15 -0.26 -18.15
N ARG A 69 -14.83 -0.17 -17.93
CA ARG A 69 -13.90 -1.30 -17.81
C ARG A 69 -13.52 -1.63 -16.36
N GLY A 70 -13.80 -0.72 -15.44
CA GLY A 70 -13.59 -0.89 -14.00
C GLY A 70 -14.92 -0.82 -13.25
N TYR A 71 -15.15 -1.75 -12.33
CA TYR A 71 -16.48 -1.95 -11.72
C TYR A 71 -16.57 -1.45 -10.28
N TYR A 72 -15.44 -1.41 -9.57
CA TYR A 72 -15.38 -0.91 -8.20
C TYR A 72 -14.05 -0.22 -7.93
N THR A 73 -14.10 0.94 -7.27
CA THR A 73 -12.90 1.68 -6.86
C THR A 73 -13.12 2.36 -5.52
N ILE A 74 -12.11 2.25 -4.65
CA ILE A 74 -11.95 3.11 -3.48
C ILE A 74 -10.53 3.65 -3.53
N SER A 75 -10.43 4.97 -3.41
CA SER A 75 -9.20 5.71 -3.53
C SER A 75 -8.43 5.77 -2.21
N SER A 76 -7.11 5.59 -2.29
CA SER A 76 -6.17 5.83 -1.18
C SER A 76 -5.66 7.28 -1.12
N ALA A 77 -6.16 8.16 -1.99
CA ALA A 77 -5.83 9.57 -2.02
C ALA A 77 -5.84 10.23 -0.63
N GLY A 78 -4.81 11.01 -0.36
CA GLY A 78 -4.57 11.68 0.93
C GLY A 78 -3.95 10.77 2.01
N HIS A 79 -3.74 9.48 1.71
CA HIS A 79 -3.14 8.50 2.62
C HIS A 79 -1.85 7.89 2.04
N GLU A 80 -1.27 8.48 0.99
CA GLU A 80 -0.10 7.96 0.29
C GLU A 80 1.09 7.74 1.25
N ALA A 81 1.23 8.58 2.28
CA ALA A 81 2.27 8.50 3.30
C ALA A 81 2.27 7.18 4.11
N ASN A 82 1.20 6.38 4.06
CA ASN A 82 1.22 5.03 4.63
C ASN A 82 2.25 4.10 3.95
N ALA A 83 2.81 4.49 2.80
CA ALA A 83 4.02 3.89 2.22
C ALA A 83 5.16 3.77 3.24
N THR A 84 5.32 4.73 4.15
CA THR A 84 6.33 4.68 5.21
C THR A 84 6.12 3.48 6.14
N VAL A 85 4.87 3.20 6.52
CA VAL A 85 4.54 2.01 7.33
C VAL A 85 4.79 0.73 6.52
N GLY A 86 4.46 0.74 5.23
CA GLY A 86 4.73 -0.40 4.34
C GLY A 86 6.22 -0.70 4.17
N ALA A 87 7.07 0.33 4.14
CA ALA A 87 8.52 0.18 4.05
C ALA A 87 9.20 -0.24 5.35
N LEU A 88 8.58 0.08 6.51
CA LEU A 88 9.11 -0.27 7.83
C LEU A 88 8.66 -1.65 8.32
N THR A 89 7.67 -2.27 7.67
CA THR A 89 7.12 -3.58 8.05
C THR A 89 7.56 -4.65 7.05
N ARG A 90 7.85 -5.85 7.54
CA ARG A 90 8.34 -6.96 6.70
C ARG A 90 7.17 -7.62 5.97
N PRO A 91 7.39 -8.24 4.79
CA PRO A 91 6.40 -9.06 4.12
C PRO A 91 5.85 -10.21 5.00
N THR A 92 6.60 -10.60 6.04
CA THR A 92 6.25 -11.63 7.02
C THR A 92 5.59 -11.09 8.29
N ASP A 93 5.21 -9.81 8.34
CA ASP A 93 4.47 -9.25 9.49
C ASP A 93 2.97 -9.15 9.13
N PRO A 94 2.08 -10.08 9.51
CA PRO A 94 0.71 -10.12 8.99
C PRO A 94 -0.02 -8.77 9.02
N ALA A 95 -0.61 -8.37 7.89
CA ALA A 95 -1.16 -7.04 7.69
C ALA A 95 -2.67 -7.06 7.40
N PHE A 96 -3.44 -6.59 8.38
CA PHE A 96 -4.89 -6.42 8.31
C PHE A 96 -5.22 -4.97 7.95
N LEU A 97 -5.48 -4.73 6.66
CA LEU A 97 -5.43 -3.38 6.11
C LEU A 97 -6.81 -2.77 5.86
N HIS A 98 -6.93 -1.48 6.19
CA HIS A 98 -7.99 -0.61 5.73
C HIS A 98 -7.97 -0.46 4.19
N TYR A 99 -9.13 -0.24 3.57
CA TYR A 99 -9.27 -0.17 2.11
C TYR A 99 -8.54 1.02 1.46
N ARG A 100 -8.07 2.01 2.24
CA ARG A 100 -7.24 3.15 1.77
C ARG A 100 -5.73 2.93 1.94
N SER A 101 -5.27 1.68 1.99
CA SER A 101 -3.86 1.32 2.28
C SER A 101 -2.96 1.17 1.04
N GLY A 102 -3.26 1.84 -0.08
CA GLY A 102 -2.54 1.64 -1.35
C GLY A 102 -1.02 1.87 -1.28
N GLY A 103 -0.56 2.96 -0.66
CA GLY A 103 0.87 3.24 -0.50
C GLY A 103 1.58 2.18 0.36
N LEU A 104 0.95 1.72 1.44
CA LEU A 104 1.46 0.65 2.31
C LEU A 104 1.65 -0.64 1.52
N VAL A 105 0.64 -1.04 0.73
CA VAL A 105 0.71 -2.25 -0.10
C VAL A 105 1.85 -2.15 -1.12
N LEU A 106 1.99 -1.02 -1.82
CA LEU A 106 3.04 -0.82 -2.83
C LEU A 106 4.44 -0.83 -2.21
N ALA A 107 4.65 -0.13 -1.09
CA ALA A 107 5.94 -0.08 -0.43
C ALA A 107 6.37 -1.45 0.12
N ARG A 108 5.40 -2.24 0.61
CA ARG A 108 5.65 -3.60 1.07
C ARG A 108 5.88 -4.56 -0.09
N ALA A 109 5.16 -4.42 -1.19
CA ALA A 109 5.34 -5.22 -2.40
C ALA A 109 6.74 -5.05 -3.01
N ARG A 110 7.32 -3.84 -2.97
CA ARG A 110 8.71 -3.61 -3.43
C ARG A 110 9.73 -4.53 -2.74
N GLN A 111 9.47 -4.95 -1.51
CA GLN A 111 10.37 -5.84 -0.75
C GLN A 111 10.34 -7.29 -1.25
N VAL A 112 9.42 -7.65 -2.15
CA VAL A 112 9.24 -9.01 -2.68
C VAL A 112 9.26 -8.99 -4.21
N PRO A 113 10.38 -9.37 -4.87
CA PRO A 113 10.54 -9.26 -6.32
C PRO A 113 9.50 -10.00 -7.17
N THR A 114 8.85 -11.02 -6.60
CA THR A 114 7.83 -11.83 -7.30
C THR A 114 6.44 -11.20 -7.29
N VAL A 115 6.22 -10.10 -6.58
CA VAL A 115 4.91 -9.46 -6.45
C VAL A 115 4.84 -8.20 -7.31
N ASP A 116 3.94 -8.20 -8.29
CA ASP A 116 3.59 -7.00 -9.06
C ASP A 116 2.26 -6.42 -8.55
N ALA A 117 2.35 -5.62 -7.48
CA ALA A 117 1.18 -5.01 -6.87
C ALA A 117 0.45 -4.03 -7.79
N VAL A 118 1.11 -3.45 -8.80
CA VAL A 118 0.44 -2.58 -9.78
C VAL A 118 -0.43 -3.42 -10.70
N ALA A 119 0.13 -4.48 -11.30
CA ALA A 119 -0.64 -5.38 -12.16
C ALA A 119 -1.77 -6.07 -11.40
N ASP A 120 -1.52 -6.54 -10.18
CA ASP A 120 -2.53 -7.20 -9.36
C ASP A 120 -3.66 -6.25 -8.98
N THR A 121 -3.35 -4.99 -8.66
CA THR A 121 -4.38 -3.97 -8.41
C THR A 121 -5.19 -3.69 -9.67
N VAL A 122 -4.55 -3.53 -10.84
CA VAL A 122 -5.27 -3.32 -12.10
C VAL A 122 -6.19 -4.50 -12.43
N ARG A 123 -5.70 -5.74 -12.28
CA ARG A 123 -6.50 -6.97 -12.42
C ARG A 123 -7.71 -6.96 -11.47
N SER A 124 -7.51 -6.52 -10.23
CA SER A 124 -8.58 -6.38 -9.23
C SER A 124 -9.64 -5.35 -9.64
N LEU A 125 -9.21 -4.20 -10.17
CA LEU A 125 -10.11 -3.12 -10.62
C LEU A 125 -11.01 -3.54 -11.79
N VAL A 126 -10.48 -4.37 -12.70
CA VAL A 126 -11.19 -4.87 -13.89
C VAL A 126 -11.84 -6.23 -13.67
N VAL A 127 -11.86 -6.74 -12.43
CA VAL A 127 -12.56 -7.97 -12.05
C VAL A 127 -12.00 -9.18 -12.83
N SER A 128 -10.69 -9.19 -13.06
CA SER A 128 -10.02 -10.25 -13.81
C SER A 128 -9.96 -11.57 -13.02
N ALA A 129 -10.28 -12.68 -13.68
CA ALA A 129 -10.08 -14.03 -13.14
C ALA A 129 -8.59 -14.36 -12.86
N GLN A 130 -7.67 -13.58 -13.43
CA GLN A 130 -6.22 -13.70 -13.21
C GLN A 130 -5.73 -12.92 -11.97
N GLU A 131 -6.60 -12.16 -11.29
CA GLU A 131 -6.22 -11.52 -10.03
C GLU A 131 -5.92 -12.60 -8.96
N PRO A 132 -4.76 -12.57 -8.30
CA PRO A 132 -4.26 -13.71 -7.53
C PRO A 132 -5.09 -14.07 -6.29
N ILE A 133 -5.88 -13.14 -5.74
CA ILE A 133 -6.52 -13.33 -4.44
C ILE A 133 -8.02 -13.64 -4.55
N SER A 134 -8.79 -12.73 -5.13
CA SER A 134 -10.24 -12.85 -5.28
C SER A 134 -10.64 -13.49 -6.61
N ARG A 135 -9.76 -13.50 -7.62
CA ARG A 135 -10.03 -14.00 -8.98
C ARG A 135 -11.29 -13.38 -9.58
N GLY A 136 -11.42 -12.07 -9.44
CA GLY A 136 -12.57 -11.31 -9.95
C GLY A 136 -13.83 -11.40 -9.08
N ARG A 137 -13.74 -11.88 -7.83
CA ARG A 137 -14.91 -11.89 -6.93
C ARG A 137 -15.03 -10.60 -6.13
N HIS A 138 -13.92 -9.89 -5.92
CA HIS A 138 -13.91 -8.68 -5.09
C HIS A 138 -12.69 -7.80 -5.35
N LYS A 139 -12.83 -6.48 -5.20
CA LYS A 139 -11.68 -5.56 -5.15
C LYS A 139 -11.20 -5.47 -3.71
N VAL A 140 -10.03 -6.03 -3.42
CA VAL A 140 -9.42 -6.03 -2.07
C VAL A 140 -7.93 -5.74 -2.13
N TRP A 141 -7.38 -5.27 -1.02
CA TRP A 141 -5.97 -5.46 -0.75
C TRP A 141 -5.78 -6.88 -0.21
N GLY A 142 -4.98 -7.68 -0.90
CA GLY A 142 -4.64 -9.03 -0.50
C GLY A 142 -3.37 -9.49 -1.16
N SER A 143 -2.61 -10.35 -0.48
CA SER A 143 -1.44 -11.05 -1.03
C SER A 143 -1.01 -12.13 -0.05
N ARG A 144 -0.72 -13.33 -0.56
CA ARG A 144 -0.19 -14.40 0.28
C ARG A 144 1.28 -14.16 0.61
N GLU A 145 2.05 -13.76 -0.38
CA GLU A 145 3.49 -13.47 -0.34
C GLU A 145 3.80 -12.29 0.60
N LEU A 146 2.90 -11.30 0.65
CA LEU A 146 3.04 -10.15 1.54
C LEU A 146 2.31 -10.35 2.88
N TRP A 147 1.74 -11.52 3.17
CA TRP A 147 0.91 -11.75 4.37
C TRP A 147 -0.16 -10.66 4.59
N ILE A 148 -0.91 -10.35 3.55
CA ILE A 148 -2.06 -9.45 3.60
C ILE A 148 -3.32 -10.29 3.41
N PRO A 149 -3.99 -10.75 4.49
CA PRO A 149 -5.29 -11.40 4.37
C PRO A 149 -6.31 -10.41 3.77
N PRO A 150 -7.12 -10.85 2.79
CA PRO A 150 -8.14 -9.98 2.21
C PRO A 150 -9.21 -9.63 3.25
N GLN A 151 -9.57 -8.35 3.34
CA GLN A 151 -10.61 -7.87 4.24
C GLN A 151 -11.97 -7.75 3.53
N THR A 152 -13.04 -7.90 4.29
CA THR A 152 -14.41 -7.73 3.81
C THR A 152 -14.82 -6.26 3.85
N SER A 153 -15.93 -5.91 3.19
CA SER A 153 -16.51 -4.55 3.22
C SER A 153 -17.09 -4.14 4.58
N THR A 154 -17.18 -5.08 5.54
CA THR A 154 -17.60 -4.81 6.91
C THR A 154 -16.51 -4.06 7.65
N ILE A 155 -16.63 -2.72 7.64
CA ILE A 155 -15.75 -1.81 8.37
C ILE A 155 -15.69 -2.24 9.85
N GLY A 156 -14.49 -2.19 10.44
CA GLY A 156 -14.28 -2.57 11.85
C GLY A 156 -14.22 -4.07 12.12
N SER A 157 -14.44 -4.93 11.12
CA SER A 157 -14.37 -6.38 11.33
C SER A 157 -12.96 -6.97 11.38
N HIS A 158 -11.95 -6.22 10.89
CA HIS A 158 -10.56 -6.69 10.82
C HIS A 158 -9.69 -6.41 12.05
N PRO A 159 -9.89 -5.36 12.86
CA PRO A 159 -9.09 -5.16 14.08
C PRO A 159 -9.20 -6.31 15.08
N PRO A 160 -10.39 -6.90 15.38
CA PRO A 160 -10.46 -8.08 16.25
C PRO A 160 -9.69 -9.28 15.69
N LYS A 161 -9.69 -9.46 14.36
CA LYS A 161 -8.93 -10.53 13.69
C LYS A 161 -7.42 -10.29 13.81
N ALA A 162 -6.98 -9.04 13.68
CA ALA A 162 -5.58 -8.66 13.88
C ALA A 162 -5.12 -8.94 15.32
N VAL A 163 -5.93 -8.58 16.32
CA VAL A 163 -5.66 -8.90 17.73
C VAL A 163 -5.59 -10.42 17.93
N GLY A 164 -6.55 -11.17 17.38
CA GLY A 164 -6.53 -12.63 17.43
C GLY A 164 -5.27 -13.23 16.80
N ALA A 165 -4.82 -12.71 15.66
CA ALA A 165 -3.58 -13.13 15.01
C ALA A 165 -2.35 -12.84 15.90
N ALA A 166 -2.26 -11.65 16.51
CA ALA A 166 -1.15 -11.29 17.39
C ALA A 166 -1.09 -12.19 18.64
N VAL A 167 -2.25 -12.47 19.24
CA VAL A 167 -2.36 -13.41 20.36
C VAL A 167 -1.97 -14.83 19.95
N ALA A 168 -2.37 -15.27 18.74
CA ALA A 168 -2.01 -16.58 18.21
C ALA A 168 -0.51 -16.71 17.99
N LEU A 169 0.14 -15.71 17.38
CA LEU A 169 1.60 -15.69 17.17
C LEU A 169 2.35 -15.80 18.51
N THR A 170 1.96 -15.00 19.49
CA THR A 170 2.60 -14.99 20.82
C THR A 170 2.43 -16.33 21.56
N ARG A 171 1.37 -17.07 21.26
CA ARG A 171 1.05 -18.34 21.94
C ARG A 171 1.50 -19.58 21.18
N ALA A 172 1.90 -19.46 19.92
CA ALA A 172 2.20 -20.57 19.02
C ALA A 172 3.18 -21.58 19.65
N ASP A 173 4.29 -21.09 20.20
CA ASP A 173 5.31 -21.91 20.87
C ASP A 173 4.75 -22.66 22.08
N ARG A 174 3.89 -22.01 22.87
CA ARG A 174 3.31 -22.60 24.09
C ARG A 174 2.35 -23.75 23.79
N VAL A 175 1.72 -23.74 22.61
CA VAL A 175 0.81 -24.80 22.17
C VAL A 175 1.44 -25.74 21.15
N ALA A 176 2.78 -25.69 21.00
CA ALA A 176 3.56 -26.48 20.06
C ALA A 176 2.99 -26.44 18.63
N ARG A 177 2.59 -25.26 18.16
CA ARG A 177 2.08 -25.05 16.81
C ARG A 177 3.14 -24.37 15.96
N ASP A 178 3.50 -25.03 14.87
CA ASP A 178 4.33 -24.44 13.84
C ASP A 178 3.56 -23.33 13.11
N VAL A 179 4.18 -22.17 12.99
CA VAL A 179 3.63 -21.03 12.27
C VAL A 179 4.61 -20.67 11.16
N PRO A 180 4.15 -20.53 9.90
CA PRO A 180 5.01 -20.17 8.77
C PRO A 180 5.40 -18.68 8.76
N LEU A 181 5.76 -18.15 9.94
CA LEU A 181 6.14 -16.77 10.20
C LEU A 181 7.29 -16.73 11.22
N PRO A 182 8.24 -15.79 11.09
CA PRO A 182 9.24 -15.54 12.12
C PRO A 182 8.64 -15.35 13.51
N ALA A 183 9.33 -15.85 14.55
CA ALA A 183 8.88 -15.72 15.94
C ALA A 183 8.83 -14.25 16.43
N ASP A 184 9.58 -13.36 15.78
CA ASP A 184 9.59 -11.93 16.04
C ASP A 184 8.60 -11.14 15.15
N SER A 185 7.71 -11.82 14.41
CA SER A 185 6.69 -11.18 13.59
C SER A 185 5.73 -10.33 14.41
N ILE A 186 5.47 -9.12 13.91
CA ILE A 186 4.41 -8.25 14.42
C ILE A 186 3.16 -8.36 13.55
N VAL A 187 2.01 -7.97 14.11
CA VAL A 187 0.77 -7.81 13.33
C VAL A 187 0.50 -6.34 13.09
N VAL A 188 0.35 -5.97 11.81
CA VAL A 188 0.05 -4.62 11.37
C VAL A 188 -1.46 -4.51 11.16
N CYS A 189 -2.09 -3.50 11.77
CA CYS A 189 -3.50 -3.21 11.57
C CYS A 189 -3.70 -1.74 11.25
N SER A 190 -4.28 -1.43 10.09
CA SER A 190 -4.68 -0.05 9.75
C SER A 190 -6.21 0.06 9.74
N PHE A 191 -6.75 1.17 10.23
CA PHE A 191 -8.19 1.44 10.29
C PHE A 191 -8.44 2.95 10.23
N GLY A 192 -9.64 3.35 9.84
CA GLY A 192 -10.06 4.75 9.84
C GLY A 192 -10.62 5.17 11.20
N ASP A 193 -10.79 6.47 11.40
CA ASP A 193 -11.38 7.07 12.61
C ASP A 193 -12.80 6.57 12.91
N ALA A 194 -13.59 6.33 11.87
CA ALA A 194 -14.96 5.81 11.98
C ALA A 194 -15.04 4.27 11.79
N SER A 195 -13.91 3.56 11.95
CA SER A 195 -13.88 2.09 11.80
C SER A 195 -14.28 1.32 13.04
#